data_AF-A0A4R5DLR7-F1
#
_entry.id   AF-A0A4R5DLR7-F1
#
_cell.length_a   1.000
_cell.length_b   1.000
_cell.length_c   1.000
_cell.angle_alpha   90.00
_cell.angle_beta   90.00
_cell.angle_gamma   90.00
#
_symmetry.space_group_name_H-M   'P 1'
#
loop_
_entity.id
_entity.type
_entity.pdbx_description
1 polymer ?
#
loop_
_entity_poly.entity_id
_entity_poly.type
_entity_poly.pdbx_seq_one_letter_code
_entity_poly.pdbx_strand_id
1 'polypeptide(L)'
;MLPFSSIPYGPAPSYAYPIVEIGAYLLFVLCFIHAVKSGVGDVAYLVGGMLFGLLLEYVNVVNNLGYIYGRFTIMFGTAPKDIPLCIGIGWGMIMYTARLFSDSLKMTLWTSVAMDTLLAISIDLSMDTVAYRLHMWHWNWAGTGLDPLKADWFGIPYGNFFGWVCVVFFYSSASRLFQKWFASRNRNSAVLPALAPVLAIIVSQILLYVMLVYVNGFLKQQFGITSRHRFIFALFVLSLMLINGLRKSKIQFARLPYITWLIPAFFHIYFLIFLFTQNFYKEHVMLVIVPVMLIIISIVLHLLPLVQWRKREVDLVASEQVF
;
A
#
# COMPACT_ATOMS: atom_id res chain seq x y z
N MET A 1 15.10 12.25 25.88
CA MET A 1 13.75 12.80 25.60
C MET A 1 13.01 11.81 24.72
N LEU A 2 11.70 11.66 24.88
CA LEU A 2 10.89 10.87 23.93
C LEU A 2 10.97 11.51 22.55
N PRO A 3 10.99 10.73 21.46
CA PRO A 3 11.00 11.28 20.10
C PRO A 3 9.77 12.17 19.85
N PHE A 4 8.62 11.80 20.43
CA PHE A 4 7.38 12.55 20.38
C PHE A 4 6.74 12.62 21.77
N SER A 5 6.77 13.80 22.39
CA SER A 5 6.33 14.00 23.78
C SER A 5 4.82 13.91 24.01
N SER A 6 4.02 13.92 22.93
CA SER A 6 2.56 13.82 22.95
C SER A 6 2.05 12.38 22.99
N ILE A 7 2.92 11.38 22.83
CA ILE A 7 2.58 9.96 22.91
C ILE A 7 3.00 9.44 24.30
N PRO A 8 2.10 8.82 25.09
CA PRO A 8 2.39 8.38 26.45
C PRO A 8 3.21 7.08 26.52
N TYR A 9 3.58 6.50 25.37
CA TYR A 9 4.43 5.33 25.29
C TYR A 9 5.91 5.71 25.37
N GLY A 10 6.69 4.87 26.05
CA GLY A 10 8.15 4.94 26.05
C GLY A 10 8.74 4.87 24.63
N PRO A 11 10.07 5.04 24.48
CA PRO A 11 10.70 4.83 23.20
C PRO A 11 10.40 3.42 22.68
N ALA A 12 10.29 3.27 21.36
CA ALA A 12 10.15 1.94 20.78
C ALA A 12 11.32 1.04 21.20
N PRO A 13 11.09 -0.28 21.35
CA PRO A 13 12.18 -1.22 21.56
C PRO A 13 13.27 -1.03 20.51
N SER A 14 14.55 -1.06 20.91
CA SER A 14 15.69 -0.72 20.05
C SER A 14 15.79 -1.58 18.78
N TYR A 15 15.19 -2.77 18.79
CA TYR A 15 15.15 -3.70 17.67
C TYR A 15 13.99 -3.45 16.69
N ALA A 16 12.99 -2.65 17.04
CA ALA A 16 11.81 -2.43 16.19
C ALA A 16 12.19 -1.84 14.83
N TYR A 17 12.97 -0.75 14.83
CA TYR A 17 13.41 -0.09 13.60
C TYR A 17 14.33 -0.97 12.74
N PRO A 18 15.41 -1.57 13.29
CA PRO A 18 16.25 -2.48 12.52
C PRO A 18 15.49 -3.65 11.91
N ILE A 19 14.56 -4.28 12.63
CA ILE A 19 13.79 -5.43 12.10
C ILE A 19 12.94 -4.99 10.91
N VAL A 20 12.22 -3.87 11.02
CA VAL A 20 11.37 -3.40 9.90
C VAL A 20 12.21 -2.98 8.70
N GLU A 21 13.35 -2.31 8.91
CA GLU A 21 14.24 -1.89 7.84
C GLU A 21 14.90 -3.09 7.13
N ILE A 22 15.54 -3.98 7.88
CA ILE A 22 16.20 -5.17 7.32
C ILE A 22 15.17 -6.04 6.60
N GLY A 23 14.00 -6.26 7.22
CA GLY A 23 12.90 -6.98 6.59
C GLY A 23 12.46 -6.34 5.28
N ALA A 24 12.20 -5.02 5.27
CA ALA A 24 11.81 -4.30 4.06
C ALA A 24 12.88 -4.38 2.96
N TYR A 25 14.17 -4.23 3.29
CA TYR A 25 15.25 -4.30 2.31
C TYR A 25 15.42 -5.71 1.72
N LEU A 26 15.39 -6.76 2.55
CA LEU A 26 15.47 -8.15 2.08
C LEU A 26 14.29 -8.49 1.18
N LEU A 27 13.09 -8.11 1.59
CA LEU A 27 11.87 -8.31 0.80
C LEU A 27 11.89 -7.54 -0.52
N PHE A 28 12.45 -6.33 -0.53
CA PHE A 28 12.62 -5.55 -1.75
C PHE A 28 13.58 -6.23 -2.72
N VAL A 29 14.68 -6.79 -2.22
CA VAL A 29 15.60 -7.59 -3.05
C VAL A 29 14.87 -8.79 -3.67
N LEU A 30 14.01 -9.49 -2.92
CA LEU A 30 13.21 -10.59 -3.48
C LEU A 30 12.22 -10.11 -4.56
N CYS A 31 11.53 -9.00 -4.31
CA CYS A 31 10.67 -8.35 -5.31
C CYS A 31 11.46 -7.94 -6.55
N PHE A 32 12.66 -7.39 -6.39
CA PHE A 32 13.52 -6.95 -7.48
C PHE A 32 14.04 -8.13 -8.30
N ILE A 33 14.51 -9.21 -7.66
CA ILE A 33 14.91 -10.45 -8.33
C ILE A 33 13.74 -11.02 -9.14
N HIS A 34 12.55 -11.03 -8.57
CA HIS A 34 11.35 -11.46 -9.29
C HIS A 34 11.07 -10.54 -10.49
N ALA A 35 11.07 -9.22 -10.29
CA ALA A 35 10.81 -8.24 -11.34
C ALA A 35 11.81 -8.34 -12.50
N VAL A 36 13.10 -8.52 -12.23
CA VAL A 36 14.13 -8.73 -13.25
C VAL A 36 13.85 -9.98 -14.07
N LYS A 37 13.39 -11.07 -13.44
CA LYS A 37 13.02 -12.31 -14.14
C LYS A 37 11.73 -12.17 -14.96
N SER A 38 10.80 -11.31 -14.54
CA SER A 38 9.54 -11.06 -15.26
C SER A 38 9.72 -10.12 -16.44
N GLY A 39 10.62 -9.14 -16.33
CA GLY A 39 11.03 -8.26 -17.42
C GLY A 39 11.12 -6.78 -17.03
N VAL A 40 11.60 -5.97 -17.97
CA VAL A 40 11.89 -4.53 -17.75
C VAL A 40 10.66 -3.75 -17.27
N GLY A 41 9.46 -4.11 -17.73
CA GLY A 41 8.21 -3.45 -17.31
C GLY A 41 7.92 -3.63 -15.82
N ASP A 42 8.18 -4.82 -15.26
CA ASP A 42 8.00 -5.11 -13.84
C ASP A 42 9.06 -4.41 -12.99
N VAL A 43 10.31 -4.40 -13.44
CA VAL A 43 11.39 -3.64 -12.78
C VAL A 43 11.03 -2.17 -12.72
N ALA A 44 10.61 -1.60 -13.85
CA ALA A 44 10.25 -0.20 -13.93
C ALA A 44 9.01 0.13 -13.09
N TYR A 45 8.04 -0.79 -12.96
CA TYR A 45 6.90 -0.60 -12.06
C TYR A 45 7.30 -0.63 -10.58
N LEU A 46 8.12 -1.60 -10.17
CA LEU A 46 8.60 -1.72 -8.78
C LEU A 46 9.43 -0.49 -8.37
N VAL A 47 10.44 -0.16 -9.18
CA VAL A 47 11.32 0.99 -8.94
C VAL A 47 10.54 2.30 -9.08
N GLY A 48 9.64 2.38 -10.06
CA GLY A 48 8.80 3.56 -10.25
C GLY A 48 7.86 3.80 -9.06
N GLY A 49 7.28 2.75 -8.50
CA GLY A 49 6.47 2.81 -7.29
C GLY A 49 7.28 3.26 -6.07
N MET A 50 8.53 2.79 -5.95
CA MET A 50 9.46 3.24 -4.91
C MET A 50 9.79 4.74 -5.04
N LEU A 51 10.14 5.19 -6.24
CA LEU A 51 10.46 6.60 -6.51
C LEU A 51 9.24 7.50 -6.33
N PHE A 52 8.06 7.03 -6.76
CA PHE A 52 6.80 7.73 -6.52
C PHE A 52 6.53 7.88 -5.02
N GLY A 53 6.72 6.79 -4.26
CA GLY A 53 6.67 6.79 -2.79
C GLY A 53 7.60 7.82 -2.16
N LEU A 54 8.87 7.82 -2.53
CA LEU A 54 9.82 8.82 -1.98
C LEU A 54 9.43 10.25 -2.34
N LEU A 55 9.00 10.48 -3.58
CA LEU A 55 8.59 11.81 -4.03
C LEU A 55 7.34 12.30 -3.30
N LEU A 56 6.33 11.44 -3.11
CA LEU A 56 5.09 11.83 -2.42
C LEU A 56 5.38 12.15 -0.95
N GLU A 57 6.21 11.35 -0.27
CA GLU A 57 6.60 11.62 1.11
C GLU A 57 7.35 12.94 1.21
N TYR A 58 8.24 13.22 0.26
CA TYR A 58 8.97 14.48 0.19
C TYR A 58 8.01 15.67 0.09
N VAL A 59 7.04 15.58 -0.82
CA VAL A 59 6.02 16.63 -0.96
C VAL A 59 5.17 16.76 0.30
N ASN A 60 4.76 15.67 0.95
CA ASN A 60 3.91 15.69 2.14
C ASN A 60 4.62 16.29 3.37
N VAL A 61 5.86 15.86 3.62
CA VAL A 61 6.66 16.30 4.78
C VAL A 61 7.15 17.72 4.59
N VAL A 62 7.61 18.10 3.39
CA VAL A 62 8.12 19.45 3.12
C VAL A 62 7.03 20.51 3.24
N ASN A 63 5.83 20.23 2.73
CA ASN A 63 4.71 21.18 2.76
C ASN A 63 4.02 21.31 4.14
N ASN A 64 4.60 20.75 5.22
CA ASN A 64 4.03 20.76 6.59
C ASN A 64 2.63 20.11 6.68
N LEU A 65 2.29 19.20 5.76
CA LEU A 65 0.94 18.61 5.67
C LEU A 65 0.84 17.21 6.28
N GLY A 66 1.96 16.49 6.43
CA GLY A 66 1.94 15.07 6.76
C GLY A 66 2.10 14.79 8.24
N TYR A 67 3.34 14.66 8.69
CA TYR A 67 3.76 14.08 9.97
C TYR A 67 5.30 14.11 9.99
N ILE A 68 5.92 13.71 11.10
CA ILE A 68 7.38 13.60 11.22
C ILE A 68 7.75 12.13 11.39
N TYR A 69 8.77 11.65 10.69
CA TYR A 69 9.28 10.29 10.87
C TYR A 69 10.17 10.17 12.10
N GLY A 70 10.16 8.99 12.71
CA GLY A 70 11.20 8.55 13.64
C GLY A 70 12.55 8.41 12.94
N ARG A 71 13.59 8.08 13.71
CA ARG A 71 14.95 7.95 13.17
C ARG A 71 15.23 6.54 12.66
N PHE A 72 15.19 6.38 11.34
CA PHE A 72 15.61 5.18 10.63
C PHE A 72 17.09 5.27 10.25
N THR A 73 17.66 4.15 9.80
CA THR A 73 19.08 4.05 9.45
C THR A 73 19.43 4.86 8.21
N ILE A 74 18.62 4.75 7.15
CA ILE A 74 18.83 5.48 5.89
C ILE A 74 17.71 6.48 5.69
N MET A 75 18.04 7.77 5.80
CA MET A 75 17.09 8.88 5.65
C MET A 75 17.60 9.88 4.60
N PHE A 76 16.68 10.43 3.81
CA PHE A 76 16.95 11.46 2.80
C PHE A 76 16.39 12.81 3.23
N GLY A 77 17.14 13.89 3.01
CA GLY A 77 16.74 15.24 3.39
C GLY A 77 17.40 15.70 4.68
N THR A 78 16.73 16.59 5.42
CA THR A 78 17.26 17.16 6.66
C THR A 78 16.24 17.06 7.79
N ALA A 79 16.72 16.71 8.97
CA ALA A 79 15.93 16.71 10.20
C ALA A 79 15.19 18.03 10.42
N PRO A 80 13.91 18.03 10.85
CA PRO A 80 13.02 16.89 11.14
C PRO A 80 12.19 16.42 9.93
N LYS A 81 12.51 16.88 8.72
CA LYS A 81 11.75 16.64 7.49
C LYS A 81 12.39 15.58 6.59
N ASP A 82 13.28 14.78 7.14
CA ASP A 82 13.94 13.71 6.43
C ASP A 82 13.03 12.48 6.33
N ILE A 83 13.21 11.73 5.24
CA ILE A 83 12.31 10.63 4.85
C ILE A 83 13.12 9.34 4.78
N PRO A 84 12.66 8.29 5.45
CA PRO A 84 13.35 7.01 5.44
C PRO A 84 13.22 6.29 4.09
N LEU A 85 14.33 5.73 3.60
CA LEU A 85 14.35 4.93 2.37
C LEU A 85 13.40 3.73 2.44
N CYS A 86 13.30 3.08 3.61
CA CYS A 86 12.45 1.92 3.80
C CYS A 86 10.95 2.18 3.53
N ILE A 87 10.49 3.43 3.69
CA ILE A 87 9.09 3.79 3.39
C ILE A 87 8.85 3.85 1.89
N GLY A 88 9.75 4.50 1.14
CA GLY A 88 9.72 4.45 -0.33
C GLY A 88 9.74 3.02 -0.85
N ILE A 89 10.60 2.17 -0.27
CA ILE A 89 10.65 0.75 -0.58
C ILE A 89 9.32 0.04 -0.25
N GLY A 90 8.71 0.34 0.90
CA GLY A 90 7.39 -0.15 1.28
C GLY A 90 6.32 0.16 0.24
N TRP A 91 6.24 1.42 -0.21
CA TRP A 91 5.35 1.85 -1.29
C TRP A 91 5.54 0.99 -2.56
N GLY A 92 6.78 0.84 -3.02
CA GLY A 92 7.11 0.05 -4.20
C GLY A 92 6.69 -1.43 -4.07
N MET A 93 7.05 -2.09 -2.96
CA MET A 93 6.72 -3.51 -2.74
C MET A 93 5.22 -3.76 -2.64
N ILE A 94 4.51 -2.92 -1.89
CA ILE A 94 3.05 -3.08 -1.68
C ILE A 94 2.32 -2.92 -3.01
N MET A 95 2.60 -1.85 -3.76
CA MET A 95 1.99 -1.65 -5.07
C MET A 95 2.35 -2.78 -6.04
N TYR A 96 3.62 -3.21 -6.06
CA TYR A 96 4.09 -4.28 -6.94
C TYR A 96 3.40 -5.62 -6.66
N THR A 97 3.34 -6.03 -5.41
CA THR A 97 2.71 -7.30 -5.03
C THR A 97 1.19 -7.27 -5.18
N ALA A 98 0.54 -6.15 -4.89
CA ALA A 98 -0.89 -5.97 -5.12
C ALA A 98 -1.21 -6.12 -6.62
N ARG A 99 -0.39 -5.51 -7.48
CA ARG A 99 -0.49 -5.65 -8.93
C ARG A 99 -0.28 -7.08 -9.41
N LEU A 100 0.76 -7.77 -8.94
CA LEU A 100 0.99 -9.18 -9.29
C LEU A 100 -0.22 -10.04 -8.91
N PHE A 101 -0.82 -9.75 -7.76
CA PHE A 101 -2.03 -10.43 -7.32
C PHE A 101 -3.20 -10.18 -8.26
N SER A 102 -3.56 -8.93 -8.54
CA SER A 102 -4.71 -8.63 -9.40
C SER A 102 -4.52 -9.04 -10.86
N ASP A 103 -3.28 -9.00 -11.36
CA ASP A 103 -2.92 -9.44 -12.72
C ASP A 103 -3.05 -10.96 -12.85
N SER A 104 -2.75 -11.71 -11.78
CA SER A 104 -2.91 -13.17 -11.76
C SER A 104 -4.35 -13.61 -12.00
N LEU A 105 -5.32 -12.73 -11.69
CA LEU A 105 -6.77 -12.98 -11.79
C LEU A 105 -7.34 -12.61 -13.18
N LYS A 106 -6.52 -12.01 -14.05
CA LYS A 106 -6.88 -11.55 -15.41
C LYS A 106 -8.13 -10.67 -15.45
N MET A 107 -8.26 -9.80 -14.46
CA MET A 107 -9.38 -8.88 -14.33
C MET A 107 -9.32 -7.73 -15.36
N THR A 108 -10.45 -7.02 -15.52
CA THR A 108 -10.45 -5.77 -16.28
C THR A 108 -9.62 -4.69 -15.57
N LEU A 109 -9.10 -3.71 -16.33
CA LEU A 109 -8.23 -2.65 -15.81
C LEU A 109 -8.76 -2.03 -14.52
N TRP A 110 -10.02 -1.58 -14.51
CA TRP A 110 -10.59 -0.87 -13.35
C TRP A 110 -10.85 -1.79 -12.16
N THR A 111 -11.15 -3.06 -12.41
CA THR A 111 -11.27 -4.07 -11.34
C THR A 111 -9.91 -4.38 -10.74
N SER A 112 -8.86 -4.51 -11.54
CA SER A 112 -7.48 -4.70 -11.05
C SER A 112 -7.02 -3.49 -10.23
N VAL A 113 -7.25 -2.26 -10.70
CA VAL A 113 -6.91 -1.04 -9.95
C VAL A 113 -7.65 -1.00 -8.61
N ALA A 114 -8.93 -1.36 -8.59
CA ALA A 114 -9.70 -1.42 -7.34
C ALA A 114 -9.14 -2.47 -6.38
N MET A 115 -8.80 -3.65 -6.88
CA MET A 115 -8.15 -4.70 -6.09
C MET A 115 -6.80 -4.25 -5.54
N ASP A 116 -5.94 -3.65 -6.37
CA ASP A 116 -4.62 -3.16 -5.98
C ASP A 116 -4.73 -2.16 -4.82
N THR A 117 -5.69 -1.24 -4.94
CA THR A 117 -5.94 -0.19 -3.95
C THR A 117 -6.47 -0.76 -2.64
N LEU A 118 -7.40 -1.73 -2.71
CA LEU A 118 -7.97 -2.38 -1.53
C LEU A 118 -6.95 -3.28 -0.79
N LEU A 119 -6.04 -3.92 -1.51
CA LEU A 119 -4.96 -4.70 -0.91
C LEU A 119 -3.90 -3.80 -0.26
N ALA A 120 -3.59 -2.66 -0.85
CA ALA A 120 -2.62 -1.74 -0.26
C ALA A 120 -3.17 -1.07 1.01
N ILE A 121 -4.42 -0.58 0.95
CA ILE A 121 -5.04 0.07 2.12
C ILE A 121 -5.29 -0.90 3.28
N SER A 122 -5.46 -2.21 3.02
CA SER A 122 -5.58 -3.19 4.10
C SER A 122 -4.29 -3.33 4.90
N ILE A 123 -3.13 -3.24 4.25
CA ILE A 123 -1.84 -3.23 4.94
C ILE A 123 -1.76 -1.97 5.82
N ASP A 124 -2.01 -0.80 5.22
CA ASP A 124 -1.95 0.50 5.91
C ASP A 124 -2.86 0.58 7.15
N LEU A 125 -4.15 0.22 6.98
CA LEU A 125 -5.13 0.18 8.08
C LEU A 125 -4.72 -0.71 9.25
N SER A 126 -3.95 -1.76 8.97
CA SER A 126 -3.48 -2.69 10.00
C SER A 126 -2.20 -2.24 10.70
N MET A 127 -1.36 -1.44 10.03
CA MET A 127 -0.03 -1.11 10.52
C MET A 127 0.07 0.26 11.20
N ASP A 128 -0.57 1.28 10.63
CA ASP A 128 -0.25 2.69 10.94
C ASP A 128 -0.51 3.04 12.39
N THR A 129 -1.55 2.44 12.95
CA THR A 129 -1.95 2.67 14.34
C THR A 129 -0.89 2.16 15.32
N VAL A 130 -0.24 1.04 15.00
CA VAL A 130 0.85 0.47 15.79
C VAL A 130 2.14 1.22 15.54
N ALA A 131 2.45 1.53 14.28
CA ALA A 131 3.64 2.28 13.91
C ALA A 131 3.71 3.67 14.56
N TYR A 132 2.57 4.37 14.62
CA TYR A 132 2.43 5.62 15.36
C TYR A 132 2.81 5.49 16.83
N ARG A 133 2.37 4.41 17.50
CA ARG A 133 2.69 4.13 18.91
C ARG A 133 4.13 3.66 19.12
N LEU A 134 4.74 3.08 18.10
CA LEU A 134 6.17 2.78 18.04
C LEU A 134 7.02 4.01 17.64
N HIS A 135 6.43 5.20 17.61
CA HIS A 135 7.12 6.44 17.22
C HIS A 135 7.73 6.38 15.82
N MET A 136 7.31 5.45 14.94
CA MET A 136 7.91 5.32 13.61
C MET A 136 7.56 6.51 12.71
N TRP A 137 6.38 7.07 12.89
CA TRP A 137 5.96 8.34 12.33
C TRP A 137 4.88 8.96 13.22
N HIS A 138 4.79 10.29 13.22
CA HIS A 138 3.98 11.02 14.19
C HIS A 138 3.22 12.18 13.56
N TRP A 139 1.89 12.10 13.62
CA TRP A 139 1.00 13.23 13.35
C TRP A 139 0.90 14.14 14.57
N ASN A 140 1.08 15.43 14.34
CA ASN A 140 1.01 16.41 15.40
C ASN A 140 -0.46 16.76 15.72
N TRP A 141 -0.95 16.22 16.83
CA TRP A 141 -2.27 16.56 17.39
C TRP A 141 -2.21 17.69 18.43
N ALA A 142 -1.02 18.22 18.76
CA ALA A 142 -0.88 19.28 19.74
C ALA A 142 -1.62 20.55 19.29
N GLY A 143 -2.28 21.22 20.24
CA GLY A 143 -3.06 22.43 19.96
C GLY A 143 -4.43 22.19 19.32
N THR A 144 -4.79 20.94 18.96
CA THR A 144 -6.11 20.62 18.41
C THR A 144 -7.19 20.39 19.47
N GLY A 145 -6.80 20.19 20.73
CA GLY A 145 -7.69 19.78 21.82
C GLY A 145 -8.13 18.31 21.76
N LEU A 146 -7.63 17.55 20.78
CA LEU A 146 -7.92 16.12 20.62
C LEU A 146 -6.89 15.25 21.34
N ASP A 147 -7.34 14.12 21.87
CA ASP A 147 -6.47 13.07 22.42
C ASP A 147 -5.67 12.41 21.27
N PRO A 148 -4.33 12.49 21.25
CA PRO A 148 -3.50 11.97 20.16
C PRO A 148 -3.63 10.46 19.91
N LEU A 149 -4.15 9.69 20.87
CA LEU A 149 -4.38 8.25 20.71
C LEU A 149 -5.80 7.90 20.26
N LYS A 150 -6.73 8.86 20.33
CA LYS A 150 -8.15 8.66 19.98
C LYS A 150 -8.63 9.53 18.83
N ALA A 151 -7.86 10.53 18.44
CA ALA A 151 -8.16 11.38 17.31
C ALA A 151 -8.32 10.55 16.03
N ASP A 152 -9.35 10.86 15.25
CA ASP A 152 -9.70 10.14 14.03
C ASP A 152 -9.70 8.62 14.18
N TRP A 153 -8.78 7.91 13.53
CA TRP A 153 -8.62 6.47 13.60
C TRP A 153 -7.45 6.15 14.53
N PHE A 154 -7.70 6.24 15.84
CA PHE A 154 -6.74 5.88 16.88
C PHE A 154 -5.39 6.62 16.80
N GLY A 155 -5.44 7.90 16.46
CA GLY A 155 -4.28 8.78 16.29
C GLY A 155 -3.82 8.95 14.84
N ILE A 156 -4.44 8.24 13.89
CA ILE A 156 -4.14 8.35 12.47
C ILE A 156 -5.22 9.19 11.78
N PRO A 157 -4.88 10.32 11.13
CA PRO A 157 -5.87 11.12 10.42
C PRO A 157 -6.50 10.36 9.26
N TYR A 158 -7.81 10.52 9.04
CA TYR A 158 -8.45 9.92 7.86
C TYR A 158 -7.88 10.41 6.52
N GLY A 159 -7.21 11.57 6.54
CA GLY A 159 -6.47 12.08 5.38
C GLY A 159 -5.36 11.12 4.91
N ASN A 160 -4.73 10.39 5.83
CA ASN A 160 -3.68 9.41 5.52
C ASN A 160 -4.25 8.26 4.69
N PHE A 161 -5.31 7.61 5.19
CA PHE A 161 -5.95 6.48 4.51
C PHE A 161 -6.52 6.87 3.14
N PHE A 162 -7.13 8.06 3.05
CA PHE A 162 -7.58 8.57 1.76
C PHE A 162 -6.40 8.86 0.81
N GLY A 163 -5.28 9.36 1.35
CA GLY A 163 -4.03 9.52 0.62
C GLY A 163 -3.53 8.21 0.02
N TRP A 164 -3.44 7.14 0.82
CA TRP A 164 -3.10 5.78 0.36
C TRP A 164 -4.00 5.31 -0.78
N VAL A 165 -5.31 5.49 -0.63
CA VAL A 165 -6.27 5.16 -1.69
C VAL A 165 -5.95 5.91 -2.98
N CYS A 166 -5.72 7.23 -2.92
CA CYS A 166 -5.39 8.04 -4.09
C CYS A 166 -4.06 7.64 -4.73
N VAL A 167 -3.01 7.46 -3.93
CA VAL A 167 -1.65 7.11 -4.40
C VAL A 167 -1.69 5.82 -5.21
N VAL A 168 -2.24 4.76 -4.63
CA VAL A 168 -2.25 3.43 -5.27
C VAL A 168 -3.20 3.42 -6.46
N PHE A 169 -4.37 4.04 -6.34
CA PHE A 169 -5.33 4.11 -7.43
C PHE A 169 -4.75 4.86 -8.64
N PHE A 170 -4.16 6.03 -8.43
CA PHE A 170 -3.58 6.83 -9.53
C PHE A 170 -2.35 6.17 -10.13
N TYR A 171 -1.47 5.57 -9.33
CA TYR A 171 -0.29 4.89 -9.86
C TYR A 171 -0.64 3.62 -10.63
N SER A 172 -1.50 2.76 -10.07
CA SER A 172 -1.95 1.55 -10.74
C SER A 172 -2.73 1.86 -12.03
N SER A 173 -3.66 2.83 -12.01
CA SER A 173 -4.40 3.20 -13.21
C SER A 173 -3.52 3.81 -14.29
N ALA A 174 -2.68 4.81 -13.96
CA ALA A 174 -1.81 5.48 -14.94
C ALA A 174 -0.83 4.49 -15.58
N SER A 175 -0.16 3.67 -14.78
CA SER A 175 0.81 2.68 -15.28
C SER A 175 0.16 1.65 -16.22
N ARG A 176 -1.03 1.13 -15.89
CA ARG A 176 -1.77 0.19 -16.75
C ARG A 176 -2.25 0.84 -18.04
N LEU A 177 -2.75 2.08 -17.97
CA LEU A 177 -3.17 2.83 -19.14
C LEU A 177 -2.01 3.09 -20.09
N PHE A 178 -0.86 3.55 -19.57
CA PHE A 178 0.33 3.78 -20.38
C PHE A 178 0.86 2.49 -20.98
N GLN A 179 0.96 1.41 -20.22
CA GLN A 179 1.38 0.12 -20.76
C GLN A 179 0.46 -0.37 -21.88
N LYS A 180 -0.86 -0.28 -21.70
CA LYS A 180 -1.84 -0.64 -22.75
C LYS A 180 -1.68 0.24 -23.99
N TRP A 181 -1.51 1.54 -23.79
CA TRP A 181 -1.32 2.51 -24.87
C TRP A 181 -0.03 2.22 -25.66
N PHE A 182 1.09 1.98 -24.98
CA PHE A 182 2.35 1.64 -25.62
C PHE A 182 2.31 0.30 -26.35
N ALA A 183 1.69 -0.72 -25.75
CA ALA A 183 1.51 -2.01 -26.39
C ALA A 183 0.70 -1.93 -27.70
N SER A 184 -0.24 -0.97 -27.79
CA SER A 184 -1.01 -0.75 -29.03
C SER A 184 -0.24 -0.03 -30.14
N ARG A 185 0.84 0.70 -29.81
CA ARG A 185 1.58 1.54 -30.77
C ARG A 185 2.85 0.90 -31.34
N ASN A 186 3.56 0.06 -30.58
CA ASN A 186 4.75 -0.62 -31.10
C ASN A 186 5.13 -1.83 -30.24
N ARG A 187 4.94 -3.04 -30.78
CA ARG A 187 5.12 -4.31 -30.07
C ARG A 187 6.59 -4.70 -29.85
N ASN A 188 7.54 -4.07 -30.55
CA ASN A 188 8.93 -4.54 -30.66
C ASN A 188 9.97 -3.69 -29.91
N SER A 189 9.58 -2.63 -29.19
CA SER A 189 10.54 -1.78 -28.46
C SER A 189 10.52 -2.04 -26.96
N ALA A 190 11.65 -2.51 -26.42
CA ALA A 190 11.88 -2.63 -24.98
C ALA A 190 11.91 -1.26 -24.26
N VAL A 191 12.07 -0.16 -24.99
CA VAL A 191 12.14 1.21 -24.46
C VAL A 191 10.78 1.72 -23.98
N LEU A 192 9.70 1.38 -24.69
CA LEU A 192 8.35 1.89 -24.39
C LEU A 192 7.81 1.35 -23.05
N PRO A 193 7.97 0.07 -22.69
CA PRO A 193 7.63 -0.44 -21.35
C PRO A 193 8.38 0.26 -20.21
N ALA A 194 9.63 0.67 -20.44
CA ALA A 194 10.44 1.37 -19.43
C ALA A 194 9.99 2.83 -19.21
N LEU A 195 9.45 3.49 -20.25
CA LEU A 195 8.91 4.84 -20.15
C LEU A 195 7.54 4.90 -19.45
N ALA A 196 6.77 3.81 -19.46
CA ALA A 196 5.43 3.80 -18.90
C ALA A 196 5.38 4.15 -17.40
N PRO A 197 6.26 3.61 -16.54
CA PRO A 197 6.28 3.99 -15.13
C PRO A 197 6.76 5.41 -14.87
N VAL A 198 7.66 5.96 -15.68
CA VAL A 198 8.09 7.36 -15.56
C VAL A 198 6.93 8.31 -15.84
N LEU A 199 6.20 8.08 -16.93
CA LEU A 199 4.99 8.86 -17.24
C LEU A 199 3.89 8.64 -16.18
N ALA A 200 3.77 7.42 -15.66
CA ALA A 200 2.85 7.13 -14.57
C ALA A 200 3.19 7.96 -13.32
N ILE A 201 4.45 8.05 -12.90
CA ILE A 201 4.86 8.88 -11.75
C ILE A 201 4.39 10.32 -11.95
N ILE A 202 4.68 10.93 -13.12
CA ILE A 202 4.34 12.32 -13.39
C ILE A 202 2.83 12.55 -13.35
N VAL A 203 2.06 11.73 -14.08
CA VAL A 203 0.60 11.87 -14.13
C VAL A 203 -0.03 11.58 -12.77
N SER A 204 0.42 10.54 -12.07
CA SER A 204 -0.08 10.19 -10.74
C SER A 204 0.23 11.30 -9.73
N GLN A 205 1.39 11.93 -9.80
CA GLN A 205 1.74 13.06 -8.93
C GLN A 205 0.85 14.28 -9.20
N ILE A 206 0.58 14.59 -10.46
CA ILE A 206 -0.33 15.69 -10.83
C ILE A 206 -1.74 15.41 -10.33
N LEU A 207 -2.28 14.21 -10.59
CA LEU A 207 -3.62 13.80 -10.14
C LEU A 207 -3.72 13.81 -8.61
N LEU A 208 -2.69 13.32 -7.93
CA LEU A 208 -2.61 13.32 -6.47
C LEU A 208 -2.61 14.75 -5.92
N TYR A 209 -1.78 15.63 -6.45
CA TYR A 209 -1.73 17.04 -6.04
C TYR A 209 -3.08 17.73 -6.26
N VAL A 210 -3.69 17.53 -7.43
CA VAL A 210 -5.01 18.09 -7.75
C VAL A 210 -6.07 17.59 -6.77
N MET A 211 -6.09 16.29 -6.51
CA MET A 211 -7.04 15.68 -5.58
C MET A 211 -6.84 16.19 -4.14
N LEU A 212 -5.61 16.17 -3.63
CA LEU A 212 -5.33 16.47 -2.23
C LEU A 212 -5.37 17.96 -1.89
N VAL A 213 -5.02 18.84 -2.82
CA VAL A 213 -4.97 20.29 -2.56
C VAL A 213 -6.26 20.97 -3.00
N TYR A 214 -6.66 20.80 -4.26
CA TYR A 214 -7.80 21.55 -4.82
C TYR A 214 -9.12 20.86 -4.55
N VAL A 215 -9.30 19.61 -5.00
CA VAL A 215 -10.58 18.91 -4.86
C VAL A 215 -10.93 18.73 -3.38
N ASN A 216 -9.96 18.31 -2.57
CA ASN A 216 -10.19 18.11 -1.16
C ASN A 216 -10.50 19.40 -0.39
N GLY A 217 -9.82 20.49 -0.71
CA GLY A 217 -10.09 21.81 -0.14
C GLY A 217 -11.49 22.30 -0.49
N PHE A 218 -11.84 22.21 -1.78
CA PHE A 218 -13.15 22.57 -2.31
C PHE A 218 -14.28 21.77 -1.64
N LEU A 219 -14.17 20.44 -1.60
CA LEU A 219 -15.19 19.57 -1.01
C LEU A 219 -15.41 19.87 0.49
N LYS A 220 -14.33 20.17 1.22
CA LYS A 220 -14.42 20.53 2.64
C LYS A 220 -15.08 21.90 2.83
N GLN A 221 -14.65 22.91 2.07
CA GLN A 221 -15.10 24.29 2.24
C GLN A 221 -16.54 24.52 1.75
N GLN A 222 -16.92 23.92 0.62
CA GLN A 222 -18.21 24.16 0.00
C GLN A 222 -19.31 23.21 0.50
N PHE A 223 -18.94 21.97 0.86
CA PHE A 223 -19.91 20.91 1.19
C PHE A 223 -19.71 20.29 2.57
N GLY A 224 -18.71 20.73 3.35
CA GLY A 224 -18.41 20.12 4.65
C GLY A 224 -17.93 18.66 4.56
N ILE A 225 -17.50 18.20 3.38
CA ILE A 225 -17.08 16.82 3.17
C ILE A 225 -15.67 16.62 3.73
N THR A 226 -15.59 15.91 4.85
CA THR A 226 -14.34 15.62 5.57
C THR A 226 -13.54 14.49 4.93
N SER A 227 -12.28 14.31 5.35
CA SER A 227 -11.45 13.16 4.92
C SER A 227 -12.09 11.81 5.27
N ARG A 228 -12.80 11.71 6.40
CA ARG A 228 -13.55 10.50 6.79
C ARG A 228 -14.62 10.16 5.75
N HIS A 229 -15.43 11.14 5.34
CA HIS A 229 -16.47 10.93 4.32
C HIS A 229 -15.87 10.44 3.00
N ARG A 230 -14.79 11.10 2.54
CA ARG A 230 -14.11 10.72 1.30
C ARG A 230 -13.52 9.32 1.36
N PHE A 231 -12.89 8.96 2.48
CA PHE A 231 -12.31 7.64 2.67
C PHE A 231 -13.38 6.54 2.61
N ILE A 232 -14.47 6.70 3.38
CA ILE A 232 -15.58 5.73 3.38
C ILE A 232 -16.22 5.63 1.98
N PHE A 233 -16.44 6.76 1.31
CA PHE A 233 -16.98 6.79 -0.05
C PHE A 233 -16.07 6.06 -1.03
N ALA A 234 -14.75 6.30 -0.96
CA ALA A 234 -13.79 5.63 -1.83
C ALA A 234 -13.77 4.11 -1.60
N LEU A 235 -13.76 3.65 -0.34
CA LEU A 235 -13.86 2.22 -0.03
C LEU A 235 -15.14 1.59 -0.60
N PHE A 236 -16.27 2.30 -0.47
CA PHE A 236 -17.55 1.84 -1.02
C PHE A 236 -17.49 1.71 -2.55
N VAL A 237 -17.01 2.74 -3.25
CA VAL A 237 -16.88 2.74 -4.72
C VAL A 237 -15.93 1.64 -5.19
N LEU A 238 -14.75 1.51 -4.58
CA LEU A 238 -13.76 0.48 -4.94
C LEU A 238 -14.32 -0.92 -4.70
N SER A 239 -15.04 -1.13 -3.60
CA SER A 239 -15.69 -2.41 -3.30
C SER A 239 -16.75 -2.74 -4.34
N LEU A 240 -17.58 -1.78 -4.75
CA LEU A 240 -18.57 -1.97 -5.82
C LEU A 240 -17.91 -2.29 -7.17
N MET A 241 -16.83 -1.57 -7.51
CA MET A 241 -16.05 -1.83 -8.72
C MET A 241 -15.47 -3.25 -8.73
N LEU A 242 -14.93 -3.70 -7.59
CA LEU A 242 -14.40 -5.05 -7.42
C LEU A 242 -15.50 -6.10 -7.53
N ILE A 243 -16.60 -5.96 -6.80
CA ILE A 243 -17.73 -6.91 -6.82
C ILE A 243 -18.32 -7.03 -8.24
N ASN A 244 -18.57 -5.90 -8.91
CA ASN A 244 -19.08 -5.89 -10.28
C ASN A 244 -18.09 -6.54 -11.27
N GLY A 245 -16.80 -6.27 -11.11
CA GLY A 245 -15.75 -6.88 -11.91
C GLY A 245 -15.63 -8.39 -11.71
N LEU A 246 -15.68 -8.85 -10.45
CA LEU A 246 -15.65 -10.27 -10.09
C LEU A 246 -16.86 -11.03 -10.66
N ARG A 247 -18.05 -10.42 -10.66
CA ARG A 247 -19.27 -11.02 -11.23
C ARG A 247 -19.19 -11.20 -12.75
N LYS A 248 -18.51 -10.28 -13.44
CA LYS A 248 -18.43 -10.26 -14.92
C LYS A 248 -17.22 -11.01 -15.48
N SER A 249 -16.18 -11.19 -14.68
CA SER A 249 -14.91 -11.76 -15.14
C SER A 249 -14.90 -13.27 -14.95
N LYS A 250 -14.50 -14.02 -15.98
CA LYS A 250 -14.07 -15.41 -15.82
C LYS A 250 -12.69 -15.39 -15.17
N ILE A 251 -12.65 -15.39 -13.85
CA ILE A 251 -11.40 -15.36 -13.10
C ILE A 251 -10.56 -16.56 -13.50
N GLN A 252 -9.36 -16.30 -13.99
CA GLN A 252 -8.37 -17.33 -14.24
C GLN A 252 -7.30 -17.19 -13.18
N PHE A 253 -6.92 -18.30 -12.55
CA PHE A 253 -5.90 -18.28 -11.52
C PHE A 253 -4.57 -18.70 -12.14
N ALA A 254 -3.63 -17.76 -12.23
CA ALA A 254 -2.24 -18.05 -12.48
C ALA A 254 -1.53 -18.39 -11.16
N ARG A 255 -0.40 -19.12 -11.25
CA ARG A 255 0.46 -19.36 -10.09
C ARG A 255 1.02 -18.04 -9.58
N LEU A 256 0.70 -17.70 -8.34
CA LEU A 256 1.21 -16.50 -7.68
C LEU A 256 2.66 -16.72 -7.22
N PRO A 257 3.56 -15.73 -7.41
CA PRO A 257 4.89 -15.80 -6.84
C PRO A 257 4.81 -15.60 -5.32
N TYR A 258 5.66 -16.29 -4.56
CA TYR A 258 5.57 -16.30 -3.09
C TYR A 258 5.69 -14.90 -2.45
N ILE A 259 6.32 -13.94 -3.12
CA ILE A 259 6.41 -12.55 -2.66
C ILE A 259 5.03 -11.90 -2.47
N THR A 260 4.00 -12.29 -3.22
CA THR A 260 2.65 -11.74 -3.03
C THR A 260 2.04 -12.12 -1.69
N TRP A 261 2.50 -13.22 -1.09
CA TRP A 261 2.13 -13.62 0.26
C TRP A 261 3.04 -13.02 1.31
N LEU A 262 4.34 -13.01 1.01
CA LEU A 262 5.37 -12.65 1.97
C LEU A 262 5.29 -11.17 2.37
N ILE A 263 4.99 -10.26 1.42
CA ILE A 263 4.90 -8.82 1.70
C ILE A 263 3.74 -8.49 2.65
N PRO A 264 2.47 -8.84 2.38
CA PRO A 264 1.39 -8.56 3.32
C PRO A 264 1.59 -9.29 4.65
N ALA A 265 2.05 -10.55 4.61
CA ALA A 265 2.30 -11.32 5.83
C ALA A 265 3.34 -10.64 6.74
N PHE A 266 4.45 -10.15 6.17
CA PHE A 266 5.46 -9.42 6.92
C PHE A 266 4.87 -8.22 7.65
N PHE A 267 4.20 -7.32 6.93
CA PHE A 267 3.63 -6.12 7.54
C PHE A 267 2.57 -6.46 8.59
N HIS A 268 1.61 -7.29 8.25
CA HIS A 268 0.55 -7.65 9.17
C HIS A 268 1.08 -8.34 10.43
N ILE A 269 1.95 -9.35 10.29
CA ILE A 269 2.47 -10.12 11.42
C ILE A 269 3.38 -9.25 12.27
N TYR A 270 4.27 -8.46 11.66
CA TYR A 270 5.18 -7.56 12.38
C TYR A 270 4.39 -6.60 13.28
N PHE A 271 3.43 -5.86 12.72
CA PHE A 271 2.67 -4.90 13.49
C PHE A 271 1.69 -5.56 14.47
N LEU A 272 1.14 -6.74 14.16
CA LEU A 272 0.33 -7.50 15.11
C LEU A 272 1.15 -7.97 16.32
N ILE A 273 2.39 -8.43 16.13
CA ILE A 273 3.27 -8.81 17.24
C ILE A 273 3.52 -7.61 18.15
N PHE A 274 3.79 -6.42 17.61
CA PHE A 274 4.00 -5.23 18.43
C PHE A 274 2.72 -4.73 19.11
N LEU A 275 1.55 -4.88 18.46
CA LEU A 275 0.26 -4.58 19.09
C LEU A 275 0.08 -5.32 20.43
N PHE A 276 0.46 -6.61 20.48
CA PHE A 276 0.34 -7.43 21.68
C PHE A 276 1.52 -7.27 22.64
N THR A 277 2.75 -7.34 22.15
CA THR A 277 3.95 -7.28 23.01
C THR A 277 4.12 -5.94 23.71
N GLN A 278 3.64 -4.84 23.10
CA GLN A 278 3.68 -3.50 23.70
C GLN A 278 2.37 -3.11 24.42
N ASN A 279 1.43 -4.04 24.55
CA ASN A 279 0.14 -3.83 25.24
C ASN A 279 -0.79 -2.77 24.61
N PHE A 280 -0.56 -2.36 23.35
CA PHE A 280 -1.42 -1.39 22.65
C PHE A 280 -2.87 -1.89 22.46
N TYR A 281 -3.05 -3.22 22.41
CA TYR A 281 -4.39 -3.84 22.34
C TYR A 281 -5.33 -3.45 23.50
N LYS A 282 -4.79 -2.97 24.63
CA LYS A 282 -5.58 -2.57 25.82
C LYS A 282 -6.30 -1.22 25.64
N GLU A 283 -5.91 -0.43 24.65
CA GLU A 283 -6.48 0.91 24.47
C GLU A 283 -7.89 0.88 23.89
N HIS A 284 -8.14 0.01 22.91
CA HIS A 284 -9.44 -0.09 22.25
C HIS A 284 -9.59 -1.41 21.50
N VAL A 285 -10.77 -2.05 21.59
CA VAL A 285 -11.03 -3.38 21.00
C VAL A 285 -10.85 -3.41 19.48
N MET A 286 -11.17 -2.31 18.79
CA MET A 286 -11.03 -2.24 17.33
C MET A 286 -9.58 -2.29 16.84
N LEU A 287 -8.61 -1.96 17.72
CA LEU A 287 -7.18 -2.13 17.40
C LEU A 287 -6.80 -3.59 17.21
N VAL A 288 -7.59 -4.52 17.77
CA VAL A 288 -7.41 -5.97 17.58
C VAL A 288 -8.29 -6.46 16.44
N ILE A 289 -9.58 -6.12 16.47
CA ILE A 289 -10.56 -6.65 15.52
C ILE A 289 -10.17 -6.33 14.08
N VAL A 290 -9.79 -5.08 13.78
CA VAL A 290 -9.54 -4.65 12.40
C VAL A 290 -8.29 -5.31 11.81
N PRO A 291 -7.10 -5.26 12.44
CA PRO A 291 -5.92 -5.95 11.90
C PRO A 291 -6.13 -7.46 11.75
N VAL A 292 -6.77 -8.12 12.72
CA VAL A 292 -7.07 -9.57 12.64
C VAL A 292 -8.02 -9.88 11.48
N MET A 293 -9.08 -9.08 11.31
CA MET A 293 -10.00 -9.22 10.19
C MET A 293 -9.28 -9.04 8.85
N LEU A 294 -8.43 -8.02 8.72
CA LEU A 294 -7.66 -7.75 7.49
C LEU A 294 -6.66 -8.87 7.18
N ILE A 295 -6.04 -9.48 8.21
CA ILE A 295 -5.22 -10.69 8.07
C ILE A 295 -6.04 -11.85 7.53
N ILE A 296 -7.19 -12.12 8.14
CA ILE A 296 -8.08 -13.22 7.70
C ILE A 296 -8.52 -13.00 6.26
N ILE A 297 -8.95 -11.78 5.91
CA ILE A 297 -9.31 -11.41 4.54
C ILE A 297 -8.12 -11.62 3.59
N SER A 298 -6.93 -11.17 3.96
CA SER A 298 -5.71 -11.34 3.16
C SER A 298 -5.40 -12.83 2.93
N ILE A 299 -5.46 -13.66 3.98
CA ILE A 299 -5.26 -15.11 3.87
C ILE A 299 -6.32 -15.74 2.94
N VAL A 300 -7.60 -15.45 3.16
CA VAL A 300 -8.69 -16.02 2.35
C VAL A 300 -8.54 -15.63 0.89
N LEU A 301 -8.28 -14.34 0.60
CA LEU A 301 -8.09 -13.85 -0.76
C LEU A 301 -6.95 -14.55 -1.47
N HIS A 302 -5.84 -14.79 -0.78
CA HIS A 302 -4.67 -15.44 -1.38
C HIS A 302 -4.81 -16.97 -1.48
N LEU A 303 -5.56 -17.62 -0.57
CA LEU A 303 -5.80 -19.07 -0.62
C LEU A 303 -6.72 -19.48 -1.80
N LEU A 304 -7.68 -18.63 -2.17
CA LEU A 304 -8.62 -18.92 -3.26
C LEU A 304 -7.89 -19.24 -4.59
N PRO A 305 -6.93 -18.43 -5.06
CA PRO A 305 -6.08 -18.77 -6.20
C PRO A 305 -5.35 -20.10 -6.08
N LEU A 306 -4.78 -20.38 -4.91
CA LEU A 306 -3.95 -21.56 -4.70
C LEU A 306 -4.77 -22.85 -4.83
N VAL A 307 -5.96 -22.87 -4.22
CA VAL A 307 -6.87 -24.02 -4.26
C VAL A 307 -7.36 -24.28 -5.68
N GLN A 308 -7.74 -23.23 -6.41
CA GLN A 308 -8.26 -23.37 -7.77
C GLN A 308 -7.18 -23.77 -8.78
N TRP A 309 -5.96 -23.23 -8.62
CA TRP A 309 -4.82 -23.63 -9.43
C TRP A 309 -4.49 -25.12 -9.25
N ARG A 310 -4.43 -25.61 -8.00
CA ARG A 310 -4.14 -27.03 -7.71
C ARG A 310 -5.18 -27.97 -8.31
N LYS A 311 -6.47 -27.61 -8.26
CA LYS A 311 -7.53 -28.42 -8.90
C LYS A 311 -7.28 -28.57 -10.40
N ARG A 312 -6.96 -27.47 -11.08
CA ARG A 312 -6.70 -27.48 -12.53
C ARG A 312 -5.47 -28.30 -12.91
N GLU A 313 -4.42 -28.29 -12.09
CA GLU A 313 -3.22 -29.11 -12.31
C GLU A 313 -3.53 -30.61 -12.21
N VAL A 314 -4.33 -31.01 -11.21
CA VAL A 314 -4.81 -32.39 -11.07
C VAL A 314 -5.67 -32.82 -12.25
N ASP A 315 -6.60 -31.96 -12.69
CA ASP A 315 -7.48 -32.25 -13.83
C ASP A 315 -6.68 -32.44 -15.14
N LEU A 316 -5.62 -31.64 -15.35
CA LEU A 316 -4.75 -31.76 -16.53
C LEU A 316 -3.96 -33.08 -16.51
N VAL A 317 -3.34 -33.43 -15.38
CA VAL A 317 -2.60 -34.70 -15.24
C VAL A 317 -3.53 -35.90 -15.43
N ALA A 318 -4.74 -35.85 -14.90
CA ALA A 318 -5.74 -36.92 -15.08
C ALA A 318 -6.16 -37.05 -16.56
N SER A 319 -6.27 -35.94 -17.29
CA SER A 319 -6.62 -35.98 -18.72
C SER A 319 -5.50 -36.51 -19.61
N GLU A 320 -4.23 -36.27 -19.27
CA GLU A 320 -3.07 -36.78 -20.01
C GLU A 320 -2.86 -38.29 -19.82
N GLN A 321 -3.37 -38.89 -18.74
CA GLN A 321 -3.30 -40.34 -18.49
C GLN A 321 -4.40 -41.15 -19.20
N VAL A 322 -5.37 -40.49 -19.83
CA VAL A 322 -6.49 -41.13 -20.55
C VAL A 322 -6.23 -41.22 -22.07
N PHE A 323 -5.12 -40.64 -22.54
CA PHE A 323 -4.65 -40.73 -23.93
C PHE A 323 -3.39 -41.61 -24.03
#